data_AF-A0A2U9PR67-F1
#
_entry.id   AF-A0A2U9PR67-F1
#
_cell.length_a   1.000
_cell.length_b   1.000
_cell.length_c   1.000
_cell.angle_alpha   90.00
_cell.angle_beta   90.00
_cell.angle_gamma   90.00
#
_symmetry.space_group_name_H-M   'P 1'
#
loop_
_entity.id
_entity.type
_entity.pdbx_description
1 polymer ?
#
loop_
_entity_poly.entity_id
_entity_poly.type
_entity_poly.pdbx_seq_one_letter_code
_entity_poly.pdbx_strand_id
1 'polypeptide(L)' 'MTVQVTRNDGLTDEFARFGDRYIKHADGSLEVVRAGTMQPVAYPAGGWTEVAGDEKRKPHGLFRHRS' A
#
# COMPACT_ATOMS: atom_id res chain seq x y z
N MET A 1 6.09 -12.27 -1.53
CA MET A 1 4.63 -12.18 -1.38
C MET A 1 4.11 -11.22 -2.44
N THR A 2 2.86 -11.39 -2.83
CA THR A 2 2.18 -10.61 -3.87
C THR A 2 1.22 -9.63 -3.20
N VAL A 3 1.17 -8.40 -3.68
CA VAL A 3 0.11 -7.44 -3.30
C VAL A 3 -1.00 -7.52 -4.34
N GLN A 4 -2.24 -7.70 -3.90
CA GLN A 4 -3.43 -7.72 -4.76
C GLN A 4 -4.37 -6.61 -4.32
N VAL A 5 -4.77 -5.76 -5.26
CA VAL A 5 -5.70 -4.65 -5.00
C VAL A 5 -6.96 -4.88 -5.80
N THR A 6 -8.09 -5.07 -5.13
CA THR A 6 -9.40 -5.08 -5.78
C THR A 6 -9.89 -3.65 -5.88
N ARG A 7 -10.14 -3.22 -7.12
CA ARG A 7 -10.65 -1.92 -7.50
C ARG A 7 -12.16 -1.86 -7.29
N ASN A 8 -12.70 -0.65 -7.25
CA ASN A 8 -14.14 -0.43 -7.10
C ASN A 8 -14.99 -0.98 -8.26
N ASP A 9 -14.38 -1.12 -9.44
CA ASP A 9 -14.98 -1.76 -10.62
C ASP A 9 -14.95 -3.30 -10.56
N GLY A 10 -14.40 -3.88 -9.48
CA GLY A 10 -14.28 -5.32 -9.26
C GLY A 10 -13.06 -5.96 -9.93
N LEU A 11 -12.27 -5.20 -10.69
CA LEU A 11 -11.00 -5.69 -11.24
C LEU A 11 -9.95 -5.81 -10.15
N THR A 12 -9.05 -6.79 -10.30
CA THR A 12 -7.95 -6.98 -9.35
C THR A 12 -6.62 -6.72 -10.05
N ASP A 13 -5.87 -5.76 -9.55
CA ASP A 13 -4.50 -5.48 -9.97
C ASP A 13 -3.53 -6.30 -9.10
N GLU A 14 -2.58 -6.98 -9.74
CA GLU A 14 -1.62 -7.85 -9.07
C GLU A 14 -0.18 -7.31 -9.18
N PHE A 15 0.49 -7.26 -8.03
CA PHE A 15 1.85 -6.78 -7.86
C PHE A 15 2.71 -7.88 -7.23
N ALA A 16 3.22 -8.77 -8.08
CA ALA A 16 3.88 -10.01 -7.66
C ALA A 16 5.39 -9.90 -7.40
N ARG A 17 5.96 -8.68 -7.30
CA ARG A 17 7.41 -8.54 -7.10
C ARG A 17 7.76 -8.63 -5.63
N PHE A 18 8.82 -9.37 -5.31
CA PHE A 18 9.35 -9.42 -3.95
C PHE A 18 9.73 -8.01 -3.47
N GLY A 19 9.14 -7.59 -2.34
CA GLY A 19 9.34 -6.27 -1.76
C GLY A 19 8.27 -5.24 -2.14
N ASP A 20 7.33 -5.57 -3.04
CA ASP A 20 6.13 -4.77 -3.25
C ASP A 20 5.31 -4.76 -1.94
N ARG A 21 4.86 -3.58 -1.52
CA ARG A 21 4.07 -3.39 -0.29
C ARG A 21 3.01 -2.32 -0.49
N TYR A 22 1.89 -2.41 0.23
CA TYR A 22 0.88 -1.37 0.21
C TYR A 22 0.91 -0.48 1.47
N ILE A 23 0.39 0.74 1.34
CA ILE A 23 0.17 1.70 2.42
C ILE A 23 -1.28 2.13 2.35
N LYS A 24 -2.03 1.94 3.45
CA LYS A 24 -3.34 2.57 3.63
C LYS A 24 -3.13 3.96 4.23
N HIS A 25 -3.57 4.98 3.53
CA HIS A 25 -3.49 6.35 4.01
C HIS A 25 -4.73 6.70 4.85
N ALA A 26 -4.58 7.65 5.77
CA ALA A 26 -5.66 8.09 6.64
C ALA A 26 -6.78 8.84 5.89
N ASP A 27 -6.49 9.35 4.70
CA ASP A 27 -7.47 9.96 3.79
C ASP A 27 -8.31 8.92 3.01
N GLY A 28 -8.05 7.63 3.21
CA GLY A 28 -8.72 6.52 2.52
C GLY A 28 -8.09 6.13 1.19
N SER A 29 -7.04 6.82 0.74
CA SER A 29 -6.27 6.39 -0.44
C SER A 29 -5.37 5.19 -0.12
N LEU A 30 -4.99 4.47 -1.17
CA LEU A 30 -4.07 3.34 -1.09
C LEU A 30 -2.88 3.58 -2.02
N GLU A 31 -1.67 3.37 -1.53
CA GLU A 31 -0.46 3.42 -2.36
C GLU A 31 0.24 2.06 -2.34
N VAL A 32 0.54 1.52 -3.51
CA VAL A 32 1.41 0.35 -3.66
C VAL A 32 2.81 0.82 -3.99
N VAL A 33 3.71 0.68 -3.03
CA VAL A 33 5.14 0.92 -3.21
C VAL A 33 5.74 -0.29 -3.91
N ARG A 34 6.16 -0.09 -5.17
CA ARG A 34 6.81 -1.12 -5.97
C ARG A 34 8.29 -1.22 -5.62
N ALA A 35 8.83 -2.43 -5.59
CA ALA A 35 10.24 -2.69 -5.30
C ALA A 35 11.17 -2.18 -6.42
N GLY A 36 12.35 -1.71 -6.04
CA GLY A 36 13.36 -1.18 -6.95
C GLY A 36 13.10 0.28 -7.33
N THR A 37 13.33 0.63 -8.59
CA THR A 37 13.13 1.99 -9.15
C THR A 37 11.77 2.15 -9.85
N MET A 38 10.85 1.20 -9.62
CA MET A 38 9.51 1.25 -10.20
C MET A 38 8.68 2.34 -9.52
N GLN A 39 7.87 3.05 -10.29
CA GLN A 39 6.99 4.07 -9.74
C GLN A 39 5.92 3.43 -8.86
N PRO A 40 5.58 4.05 -7.71
CA PRO A 40 4.45 3.62 -6.91
C PRO A 40 3.14 3.79 -7.68
N VAL A 41 2.16 2.96 -7.34
CA VAL A 41 0.81 3.02 -7.92
C VAL A 41 -0.14 3.50 -6.84
N ALA A 42 -0.86 4.60 -7.10
CA ALA A 42 -1.80 5.18 -6.17
C ALA A 42 -3.25 4.94 -6.62
N TYR A 43 -4.10 4.60 -5.65
CA TYR A 43 -5.54 4.48 -5.81
C TYR A 43 -6.20 5.55 -4.94
N PRO A 44 -7.07 6.41 -5.50
CA PRO A 44 -7.77 7.40 -4.71
C PRO A 44 -8.72 6.73 -3.71
N ALA A 45 -9.15 7.48 -2.69
CA ALA A 45 -10.22 7.05 -1.80
C ALA A 45 -11.47 6.68 -2.62
N GLY A 46 -12.01 5.48 -2.39
CA GLY A 46 -13.13 4.93 -3.17
C GLY A 46 -12.76 4.36 -4.54
N GLY A 47 -11.49 4.44 -4.96
CA GLY A 47 -10.97 3.77 -6.17
C GLY A 47 -10.57 2.31 -5.95
N TRP A 48 -10.64 1.83 -4.71
CA TRP A 48 -10.32 0.47 -4.30
C TRP A 48 -11.27 0.02 -3.19
N THR A 49 -11.41 -1.29 -3.02
CA THR A 49 -12.34 -1.91 -2.05
C THR A 49 -11.62 -2.87 -1.11
N GLU A 50 -10.73 -3.70 -1.64
CA GLU A 50 -9.97 -4.68 -0.87
C GLU A 50 -8.49 -4.64 -1.27
N VAL A 51 -7.62 -4.94 -0.31
CA VAL A 51 -6.19 -5.15 -0.57
C VAL A 51 -5.66 -6.28 0.30
N ALA A 52 -4.93 -7.19 -0.32
CA ALA A 52 -4.22 -8.29 0.32
C ALA A 52 -2.72 -8.22 0.03
N GLY A 53 -1.90 -8.72 0.95
CA GLY A 53 -0.45 -8.79 0.81
C GLY A 53 0.31 -8.05 1.91
N ASP A 54 1.53 -7.63 1.61
CA ASP A 54 2.42 -7.01 2.57
C ASP A 54 2.08 -5.53 2.79
N GLU A 55 1.64 -5.20 4.00
CA GLU A 55 1.45 -3.81 4.41
C GLU A 55 2.78 -3.20 4.88
N LYS A 56 3.13 -2.03 4.34
CA LYS A 56 4.23 -1.21 4.86
C LYS A 56 3.77 -0.53 6.16
N ARG A 57 3.93 -1.25 7.27
CA ARG A 57 3.70 -0.69 8.61
C ARG A 57 4.63 0.49 8.83
N LYS A 58 4.09 1.65 9.19
CA LYS A 58 4.91 2.73 9.77
C LYS A 58 5.46 2.23 11.11
N PRO A 59 6.75 2.43 11.42
CA PRO A 59 7.24 2.13 12.76
C PRO A 59 6.43 2.98 13.74
N HIS A 60 5.63 2.32 14.57
CA HIS A 60 4.93 2.97 15.67
C HIS A 60 6.00 3.63 16.55
N GLY A 61 5.90 4.95 16.71
CA GLY A 61 6.97 5.78 17.24
C GLY A 61 7.52 5.29 18.59
N LEU A 62 8.82 5.03 18.62
CA LEU A 62 9.60 4.95 19.85
C LEU A 62 10.77 5.91 19.68
N PHE A 63 10.55 7.23 19.83
CA PHE A 63 11.54 8.18 20.36
C PHE A 63 10.82 9.46 20.83
N ARG A 64 10.34 9.43 22.08
CA ARG A 64 10.22 10.66 22.87
C ARG A 64 11.64 11.07 23.27
N HIS A 65 12.28 11.98 22.54
CA HIS A 65 13.43 12.69 23.09
C HIS A 65 12.89 13.96 23.77
N ARG A 66 12.95 13.95 25.10
CA ARG A 66 12.63 15.08 25.97
C ARG A 66 13.93 15.87 26.15
N SER A 67 13.91 17.16 25.82
CA SER A 67 14.92 18.14 26.22
C SER A 67 14.20 19.46 26.45
#